data_AF-A0A7V3AUM3-F1
#
_entry.id   AF-A0A7V3AUM3-F1
#
_cell.length_a   1.000
_cell.length_b   1.000
_cell.length_c   1.000
_cell.angle_alpha   90.00
_cell.angle_beta   90.00
_cell.angle_gamma   90.00
#
_symmetry.space_group_name_H-M   'P 1'
#
loop_
_entity.id
_entity.type
_entity.pdbx_description
1 polymer ?
#
loop_
_entity_poly.entity_id
_entity_poly.type
_entity_poly.pdbx_seq_one_letter_code
_entity_poly.pdbx_strand_id
1 'polypeptide(L)'
;MPYAPILFSLWGASLIPEIEEMLKDRKFMLKIVIFVSILIPILVYLAFVYLILGICGEKTTPSALVGLKSFLGEGITGLTLFLGTLTTFTSFITLGLTLKKIFWYDLQIGKNLSMILATLPPYVLFLCGVNQFLSVISIVGGIFLGVDGILILLMYRKIQRSSIKNLLLYPLFLILVSGILFQLLEIKWGF
;
A
#
# COMPACT_ATOMS: atom_id res chain seq x y z
N MET A 1 -14.15 8.85 3.95
CA MET A 1 -14.56 7.88 2.87
C MET A 1 -13.36 7.00 2.54
N PRO A 2 -13.50 5.71 2.21
CA PRO A 2 -12.39 4.75 2.19
C PRO A 2 -11.48 4.84 0.95
N TYR A 3 -11.24 6.05 0.42
CA TYR A 3 -10.35 6.23 -0.73
C TYR A 3 -8.92 5.76 -0.42
N ALA A 4 -8.35 6.20 0.69
CA ALA A 4 -6.96 5.92 1.03
C ALA A 4 -6.68 4.43 1.30
N PRO A 5 -7.50 3.69 2.07
CA PRO A 5 -7.35 2.24 2.20
C PRO A 5 -7.48 1.49 0.88
N ILE A 6 -8.37 1.91 -0.03
CA ILE A 6 -8.50 1.30 -1.36
C ILE A 6 -7.23 1.54 -2.17
N LEU A 7 -6.73 2.80 -2.22
CA LEU A 7 -5.50 3.13 -2.94
C LEU A 7 -4.30 2.34 -2.38
N PHE A 8 -4.19 2.24 -1.06
CA PHE A 8 -3.17 1.43 -0.40
C PHE A 8 -3.25 -0.04 -0.81
N SER A 9 -4.45 -0.63 -0.80
CA SER A 9 -4.65 -2.05 -1.11
C SER A 9 -4.31 -2.43 -2.56
N LEU A 10 -4.47 -1.48 -3.50
CA LEU A 10 -4.25 -1.71 -4.93
C LEU A 10 -2.90 -1.17 -5.43
N TRP A 11 -2.05 -0.68 -4.52
CA TRP A 11 -0.76 -0.12 -4.91
C TRP A 11 0.29 -1.20 -5.13
N GLY A 12 0.89 -1.19 -6.31
CA GLY A 12 1.99 -2.10 -6.69
C GLY A 12 2.95 -1.50 -7.69
N ALA A 13 2.95 -0.18 -7.85
CA ALA A 13 3.69 0.50 -8.92
C ALA A 13 5.22 0.32 -8.81
N SER A 14 5.75 0.17 -7.60
CA SER A 14 7.18 -0.01 -7.34
C SER A 14 7.76 -1.30 -7.93
N LEU A 15 6.94 -2.33 -8.16
CA LEU A 15 7.36 -3.61 -8.73
C LEU A 15 7.33 -3.62 -10.26
N ILE A 16 6.70 -2.64 -10.90
CA ILE A 16 6.56 -2.60 -12.36
C ILE A 16 7.93 -2.64 -13.07
N PRO A 17 8.94 -1.84 -12.65
CA PRO A 17 10.26 -1.89 -13.30
C PRO A 17 10.95 -3.25 -13.16
N GLU A 18 10.87 -3.87 -11.98
CA GLU A 18 11.46 -5.18 -11.70
C GLU A 18 10.80 -6.28 -12.57
N ILE A 19 9.48 -6.25 -12.69
CA ILE A 19 8.74 -7.17 -13.58
C ILE A 19 9.07 -6.92 -15.05
N GLU A 20 9.23 -5.65 -15.48
CA GLU A 20 9.67 -5.35 -16.84
C GLU A 20 11.04 -5.96 -17.14
N GLU A 21 11.98 -5.86 -16.19
CA GLU A 21 13.31 -6.46 -16.31
C GLU A 21 13.26 -7.99 -16.36
N MET A 22 12.43 -8.61 -15.52
CA MET A 22 12.22 -10.07 -15.51
C MET A 22 11.64 -10.61 -16.83
N LEU A 23 10.78 -9.84 -17.51
CA LEU A 23 10.17 -10.24 -18.77
C LEU A 23 11.14 -10.21 -19.96
N LYS A 24 12.30 -9.56 -19.85
CA LYS A 24 13.33 -9.46 -20.90
C LYS A 24 12.74 -9.12 -22.27
N ASP A 25 12.75 -10.07 -23.21
CA ASP A 25 12.28 -9.89 -24.59
C ASP A 25 10.74 -9.85 -24.71
N ARG A 26 10.00 -10.29 -23.67
CA ARG A 26 8.55 -10.40 -23.67
C ARG A 26 7.84 -9.16 -23.12
N LYS A 27 8.39 -7.96 -23.34
CA LYS A 27 7.84 -6.69 -22.83
C LYS A 27 6.39 -6.42 -23.23
N PHE A 28 5.94 -6.96 -24.37
CA PHE A 28 4.54 -6.84 -24.81
C PHE A 28 3.54 -7.44 -23.81
N MET A 29 3.96 -8.43 -23.00
CA MET A 29 3.13 -9.03 -21.97
C MET A 29 2.99 -8.16 -20.72
N LEU A 30 3.80 -7.11 -20.54
CA LEU A 30 3.77 -6.27 -19.35
C LEU A 30 2.36 -5.69 -19.10
N LYS A 31 1.65 -5.28 -20.15
CA LYS A 31 0.27 -4.78 -20.04
C LYS A 31 -0.69 -5.85 -19.53
N ILE A 32 -0.54 -7.09 -19.99
CA ILE A 32 -1.38 -8.22 -19.56
C ILE A 32 -1.08 -8.55 -18.10
N VAL A 33 0.21 -8.60 -17.73
CA VAL A 33 0.64 -8.87 -16.36
C VAL A 33 0.08 -7.81 -15.41
N ILE A 34 0.22 -6.53 -15.74
CA ILE A 34 -0.34 -5.42 -14.92
C ILE A 34 -1.87 -5.54 -14.82
N PHE A 35 -2.56 -5.83 -15.92
CA PHE A 35 -4.02 -5.93 -15.89
C PHE A 35 -4.50 -7.10 -15.02
N VAL A 36 -3.90 -8.28 -15.20
CA VAL A 36 -4.24 -9.48 -14.43
C VAL A 36 -3.86 -9.33 -12.96
N SER A 37 -2.71 -8.70 -12.68
CA SER A 37 -2.26 -8.48 -11.30
C SER A 37 -3.12 -7.48 -10.53
N ILE A 38 -3.86 -6.60 -11.20
CA ILE A 38 -4.84 -5.70 -10.57
C ILE A 38 -6.20 -6.41 -10.45
N LEU A 39 -6.62 -7.14 -11.50
CA LEU A 39 -7.93 -7.79 -11.54
C LEU A 39 -8.08 -8.88 -10.46
N ILE A 40 -7.05 -9.71 -10.27
CA ILE A 40 -7.09 -10.82 -9.30
C ILE A 40 -7.28 -10.29 -7.85
N PRO A 41 -6.47 -9.35 -7.34
CA PRO A 41 -6.68 -8.78 -6.00
C PRO A 41 -8.04 -8.14 -5.82
N ILE A 42 -8.56 -7.40 -6.83
CA ILE A 42 -9.89 -6.79 -6.74
C ILE A 42 -10.96 -7.86 -6.50
N LEU A 43 -10.92 -8.97 -7.26
CA LEU A 43 -11.90 -10.06 -7.09
C LEU A 43 -11.77 -10.73 -5.72
N VAL A 44 -10.54 -10.96 -5.26
CA VAL A 44 -10.29 -11.55 -3.93
C VAL A 44 -10.77 -10.61 -2.82
N TYR A 45 -10.52 -9.31 -2.94
CA TYR A 45 -10.96 -8.30 -1.96
C TYR A 45 -12.48 -8.17 -1.94
N LEU A 46 -13.17 -8.15 -3.08
CA LEU A 46 -14.62 -8.12 -3.12
C LEU A 46 -15.24 -9.37 -2.50
N ALA A 47 -14.69 -10.56 -2.80
CA ALA A 47 -15.13 -11.80 -2.17
C ALA A 47 -14.92 -11.77 -0.65
N PHE A 48 -13.75 -11.32 -0.20
CA PHE A 48 -13.43 -11.19 1.23
C PHE A 48 -14.38 -10.20 1.93
N VAL A 49 -14.58 -9.01 1.37
CA VAL A 49 -15.48 -7.99 1.93
C VAL A 49 -16.91 -8.50 1.99
N TYR A 50 -17.41 -9.15 0.93
CA TYR A 50 -18.76 -9.70 0.91
C TYR A 50 -18.96 -10.78 1.98
N LEU A 51 -17.99 -11.69 2.12
CA LEU A 51 -18.05 -12.74 3.13
C LEU A 51 -18.00 -12.17 4.55
N ILE A 52 -17.08 -11.25 4.83
CA ILE A 52 -16.93 -10.66 6.16
C ILE A 52 -18.17 -9.84 6.53
N LEU A 53 -18.67 -8.99 5.63
CA LEU A 53 -19.88 -8.22 5.90
C LEU A 53 -21.11 -9.12 6.02
N GLY A 54 -21.18 -10.21 5.25
CA GLY A 54 -22.26 -11.20 5.36
C GLY A 54 -22.26 -11.95 6.69
N ILE A 55 -21.08 -12.23 7.27
CA ILE A 55 -20.95 -12.96 8.55
C ILE A 55 -21.08 -12.00 9.73
N CYS A 56 -20.28 -10.91 9.75
CA CYS A 56 -20.16 -10.01 10.89
C CYS A 56 -21.16 -8.86 10.89
N GLY A 57 -21.68 -8.45 9.72
CA GLY A 57 -22.55 -7.29 9.57
C GLY A 57 -21.95 -6.02 10.19
N GLU A 58 -22.76 -5.31 10.96
CA GLU A 58 -22.36 -4.08 11.68
C GLU A 58 -21.28 -4.30 12.75
N LYS A 59 -21.03 -5.56 13.17
CA LYS A 59 -19.99 -5.90 14.16
C LYS A 59 -18.60 -6.08 13.55
N THR A 60 -18.43 -5.71 12.28
CA THR A 60 -17.14 -5.81 11.59
C THR A 60 -16.11 -4.90 12.25
N THR A 61 -15.02 -5.47 12.76
CA THR A 61 -13.94 -4.70 13.38
C THR A 61 -13.05 -4.05 12.31
N PRO A 62 -12.28 -3.01 12.65
CA PRO A 62 -11.32 -2.38 11.73
C PRO A 62 -10.33 -3.35 11.08
N SER A 63 -9.97 -4.44 11.75
CA SER A 63 -9.07 -5.48 11.23
C SER A 63 -9.80 -6.65 10.55
N ALA A 64 -11.13 -6.68 10.56
CA ALA A 64 -12.03 -7.78 10.16
C ALA A 64 -11.84 -9.12 10.91
N LEU A 65 -10.60 -9.60 11.04
CA LEU A 65 -10.23 -10.89 11.64
C LEU A 65 -10.66 -11.00 13.11
N VAL A 66 -10.56 -9.91 13.87
CA VAL A 66 -10.95 -9.89 15.28
C VAL A 66 -12.47 -10.01 15.43
N GLY A 67 -13.26 -9.40 14.53
CA GLY A 67 -14.72 -9.52 14.52
C GLY A 67 -15.18 -10.96 14.25
N LEU A 68 -14.40 -11.71 13.47
CA LEU A 68 -14.66 -13.11 13.13
C LEU A 68 -14.53 -14.06 14.33
N LYS A 69 -13.90 -13.61 15.43
CA LYS A 69 -13.73 -14.40 16.67
C LYS A 69 -15.05 -14.97 17.18
N SER A 70 -16.11 -14.17 17.12
CA SER A 70 -17.43 -14.54 17.63
C SER A 70 -18.15 -15.62 16.78
N PHE A 71 -17.70 -15.85 15.55
CA PHE A 71 -18.35 -16.77 14.60
C PHE A 71 -17.53 -18.03 14.31
N LEU A 72 -16.20 -17.91 14.20
CA LEU A 72 -15.29 -19.03 13.89
C LEU A 72 -14.73 -19.74 15.14
N GLY A 73 -14.98 -19.18 16.33
CA GLY A 73 -14.38 -19.66 17.57
C GLY A 73 -12.92 -19.24 17.75
N GLU A 74 -12.41 -19.42 18.97
CA GLU A 74 -11.10 -18.89 19.36
C GLU A 74 -9.92 -19.60 18.64
N GLY A 75 -10.03 -20.91 18.41
CA GLY A 75 -8.96 -21.70 17.80
C GLY A 75 -8.65 -21.29 16.35
N ILE A 76 -9.68 -21.21 15.50
CA ILE A 76 -9.53 -20.81 14.09
C ILE A 76 -9.04 -19.37 14.01
N THR A 77 -9.61 -18.48 14.82
CA THR A 77 -9.22 -17.07 14.85
C THR A 77 -7.76 -16.89 15.26
N GLY A 78 -7.30 -17.64 16.26
CA GLY A 78 -5.90 -17.66 16.69
C GLY A 78 -4.96 -18.08 15.56
N LEU A 79 -5.31 -19.14 14.81
CA LEU A 79 -4.56 -19.59 13.64
C LEU A 79 -4.51 -18.52 12.54
N THR A 80 -5.64 -17.87 12.23
CA THR A 80 -5.68 -16.83 11.20
C THR A 80 -4.86 -15.60 11.59
N LEU A 81 -4.94 -15.16 12.85
CA LEU A 81 -4.12 -14.06 13.35
C LEU A 81 -2.62 -14.41 13.35
N PHE A 82 -2.27 -15.65 13.71
CA PHE A 82 -0.89 -16.13 13.67
C PHE A 82 -0.35 -16.15 12.24
N LEU A 83 -1.10 -16.72 11.29
CA LEU A 83 -0.72 -16.73 9.87
C LEU A 83 -0.63 -15.32 9.31
N GLY A 84 -1.59 -14.44 9.61
CA GLY A 84 -1.55 -13.04 9.20
C GLY A 84 -0.32 -12.31 9.73
N THR A 85 0.01 -12.53 11.01
CA THR A 85 1.24 -11.98 11.62
C THR A 85 2.48 -12.49 10.90
N LEU A 86 2.58 -13.79 10.64
CA LEU A 86 3.72 -14.39 9.93
C LEU A 86 3.87 -13.80 8.52
N THR A 87 2.76 -13.68 7.76
CA THR A 87 2.77 -13.08 6.43
C THR A 87 3.19 -11.61 6.46
N THR A 88 2.66 -10.81 7.38
CA THR A 88 3.07 -9.40 7.50
C THR A 88 4.53 -9.25 7.94
N PHE A 89 5.02 -10.15 8.80
CA PHE A 89 6.40 -10.16 9.27
C PHE A 89 7.38 -10.47 8.14
N THR A 90 7.08 -11.45 7.28
CA THR A 90 7.93 -11.75 6.11
C THR A 90 7.95 -10.58 5.12
N SER A 91 6.80 -9.94 4.86
CA SER A 91 6.74 -8.71 4.04
C SER A 91 7.54 -7.56 4.65
N PHE A 92 7.49 -7.38 5.98
CA PHE A 92 8.28 -6.37 6.68
C PHE A 92 9.79 -6.60 6.52
N ILE A 93 10.25 -7.84 6.64
CA ILE A 93 11.67 -8.17 6.44
C ILE A 93 12.11 -7.81 5.02
N THR A 94 11.34 -8.20 4.00
CA THR A 94 11.68 -7.93 2.60
C THR A 94 11.75 -6.42 2.34
N LEU A 95 10.74 -5.65 2.76
CA LEU A 95 10.74 -4.19 2.59
C LEU A 95 11.85 -3.51 3.37
N GLY A 96 12.10 -3.93 4.62
CA GLY A 96 13.17 -3.39 5.45
C GLY A 96 14.57 -3.65 4.87
N LEU A 97 14.79 -4.83 4.26
CA LEU A 97 16.02 -5.13 3.54
C LEU A 97 16.19 -4.28 2.28
N THR A 98 15.12 -4.05 1.52
CA THR A 98 15.14 -3.15 0.35
C THR A 98 15.48 -1.71 0.78
N LEU A 99 14.83 -1.19 1.82
CA LEU A 99 15.11 0.15 2.32
C LEU A 99 16.53 0.28 2.88
N LYS A 100 17.03 -0.74 3.58
CA LYS A 100 18.43 -0.80 4.01
C LYS A 100 19.39 -0.73 2.84
N LYS A 101 19.10 -1.43 1.73
CA LYS A 101 19.93 -1.39 0.52
C LYS A 101 19.93 0.00 -0.11
N ILE A 102 18.77 0.66 -0.19
CA ILE A 102 18.67 2.05 -0.66
C ILE A 102 19.54 2.97 0.21
N PHE A 103 19.42 2.89 1.53
CA PHE A 103 20.25 3.71 2.43
C PHE A 103 21.75 3.43 2.29
N TRP A 104 22.13 2.16 2.12
CA TRP A 104 23.54 1.79 2.05
C TRP A 104 24.17 2.07 0.68
N TYR A 105 23.52 1.69 -0.42
CA TYR A 105 24.07 1.80 -1.77
C TYR A 105 23.77 3.17 -2.39
N ASP A 106 22.55 3.68 -2.25
CA ASP A 106 22.12 4.91 -2.94
C ASP A 106 22.45 6.15 -2.12
N LEU A 107 22.25 6.10 -0.80
CA LEU A 107 22.57 7.23 0.11
C LEU A 107 23.93 7.08 0.81
N GLN A 108 24.69 6.01 0.52
CA GLN A 108 26.04 5.77 1.05
C GLN A 108 26.14 5.80 2.59
N ILE A 109 25.06 5.46 3.30
CA ILE A 109 25.02 5.40 4.77
C ILE A 109 25.67 4.09 5.25
N GLY A 110 26.38 4.13 6.37
CA GLY A 110 27.03 2.95 6.94
C GLY A 110 26.06 1.79 7.24
N LYS A 111 26.46 0.56 6.94
CA LYS A 111 25.63 -0.67 6.99
C LYS A 111 24.81 -0.84 8.27
N ASN A 112 25.38 -0.53 9.43
CA ASN A 112 24.72 -0.66 10.73
C ASN A 112 23.66 0.43 10.93
N LEU A 113 23.98 1.67 10.55
CA LEU A 113 23.03 2.80 10.60
C LEU A 113 21.88 2.58 9.61
N SER A 114 22.16 2.10 8.40
CA SER A 114 21.12 1.78 7.40
C SER A 114 20.13 0.73 7.92
N MET A 115 20.60 -0.23 8.71
CA MET A 115 19.73 -1.24 9.31
C MET A 115 18.85 -0.65 10.42
N ILE A 116 19.43 0.18 11.29
CA ILE A 116 18.68 0.89 12.35
C ILE A 116 17.63 1.81 11.72
N LEU A 117 18.01 2.62 10.72
CA LEU A 117 17.10 3.54 10.05
C LEU A 117 15.98 2.82 9.28
N ALA A 118 16.19 1.59 8.82
CA ALA A 118 15.15 0.83 8.14
C ALA A 118 14.12 0.22 9.10
N THR A 119 14.51 -0.15 10.32
CA THR A 119 13.64 -0.90 11.25
C THR A 119 13.12 -0.08 12.43
N LEU A 120 13.90 0.91 12.89
CA LEU A 120 13.60 1.69 14.08
C LEU A 120 12.43 2.67 13.89
N PRO A 121 12.24 3.36 12.74
CA PRO A 121 11.16 4.33 12.62
C PRO A 121 9.74 3.74 12.80
N PRO A 122 9.37 2.60 12.18
CA PRO A 122 8.07 1.96 12.44
C PRO A 122 7.88 1.60 13.92
N TYR A 123 8.94 1.12 14.58
CA TYR A 123 8.90 0.75 16.00
C TYR A 123 8.72 1.96 16.92
N VAL A 124 9.44 3.05 16.67
CA VAL A 124 9.32 4.30 17.45
C VAL A 124 7.93 4.91 17.27
N LEU A 125 7.41 4.94 16.04
CA LEU A 125 6.05 5.45 15.77
C LEU A 125 4.99 4.65 16.55
N PHE A 126 5.13 3.33 16.60
CA PHE A 126 4.24 2.48 17.40
C PHE A 126 4.30 2.83 18.90
N LEU A 127 5.50 3.02 19.45
CA LEU A 127 5.69 3.43 20.86
C LEU A 127 5.15 4.84 21.15
N CYS A 128 5.20 5.74 20.17
CA CYS A 128 4.60 7.07 20.25
C CYS A 128 3.07 7.06 20.20
N GLY A 129 2.43 5.88 20.12
CA GLY A 129 0.98 5.73 20.14
C GLY A 129 0.33 5.66 18.75
N VAL A 130 1.13 5.57 17.67
CA VAL A 130 0.62 5.37 16.30
C VAL A 130 0.31 3.88 16.09
N ASN A 131 -0.76 3.39 16.71
CA ASN A 131 -1.14 1.97 16.73
C ASN A 131 -2.54 1.70 16.13
N GLN A 132 -3.25 2.73 15.66
CA GLN A 132 -4.55 2.58 15.00
C GLN A 132 -4.38 2.16 13.53
N PHE A 133 -4.76 0.91 13.24
CA PHE A 133 -4.61 0.28 11.91
C PHE A 133 -5.17 1.11 10.75
N LEU A 134 -6.44 1.52 10.82
CA LEU A 134 -7.08 2.28 9.74
C LEU A 134 -6.46 3.66 9.55
N SER A 135 -6.09 4.33 10.64
CA SER A 135 -5.45 5.65 10.58
C SER A 135 -4.08 5.56 9.89
N VAL A 136 -3.28 4.55 10.24
CA VAL A 136 -1.97 4.32 9.61
C VAL A 136 -2.12 4.04 8.11
N ILE A 137 -3.00 3.11 7.74
CA ILE A 137 -3.25 2.77 6.33
C ILE A 137 -3.77 3.98 5.55
N SER A 138 -4.65 4.78 6.15
CA SER A 138 -5.22 5.95 5.47
C SER A 138 -4.19 7.06 5.27
N ILE A 139 -3.29 7.28 6.24
CA ILE A 139 -2.19 8.23 6.07
C ILE A 139 -1.20 7.76 4.99
N VAL A 140 -0.78 6.50 5.05
CA VAL A 140 0.15 5.93 4.06
C VAL A 140 -0.47 5.92 2.67
N GLY A 141 -1.70 5.41 2.56
CA GLY A 141 -2.44 5.33 1.31
C GLY A 141 -2.78 6.69 0.71
N GLY A 142 -3.29 7.63 1.51
CA GLY A 142 -3.77 8.91 1.00
C GLY A 142 -2.64 9.89 0.70
N ILE A 143 -1.66 10.00 1.60
CA ILE A 143 -0.61 11.01 1.50
C ILE A 143 0.61 10.45 0.78
N PHE A 144 1.23 9.41 1.32
CA PHE A 144 2.52 8.93 0.80
C PHE A 144 2.39 8.33 -0.60
N LEU A 145 1.40 7.46 -0.84
CA LEU A 145 1.16 6.92 -2.19
C LEU A 145 0.64 7.97 -3.16
N GLY A 146 -0.10 8.98 -2.66
CA GLY A 146 -0.50 10.14 -3.44
C GLY A 146 0.72 10.90 -3.98
N VAL A 147 1.70 11.15 -3.10
CA VAL A 147 2.98 11.79 -3.47
C VAL A 147 3.77 10.91 -4.44
N ASP A 148 3.89 9.61 -4.20
CA ASP A 148 4.57 8.68 -5.11
C ASP A 148 3.91 8.69 -6.50
N GLY A 149 2.58 8.68 -6.57
CA GLY A 149 1.83 8.79 -7.82
C GLY A 149 2.13 10.10 -8.55
N ILE A 150 2.17 11.23 -7.83
CA ILE A 150 2.53 12.54 -8.41
C ILE A 150 3.96 12.50 -8.97
N LEU A 151 4.92 11.92 -8.25
CA LEU A 151 6.30 11.77 -8.72
C LEU A 151 6.37 10.96 -10.01
N ILE A 152 5.62 9.85 -10.11
CA ILE A 152 5.53 9.05 -11.34
C ILE A 152 4.99 9.89 -12.51
N LEU A 153 3.96 10.69 -12.29
CA LEU A 153 3.40 11.57 -13.33
C LEU A 153 4.38 12.65 -13.77
N LEU A 154 5.13 13.25 -12.83
CA LEU A 154 6.15 14.24 -13.14
C LEU A 154 7.31 13.64 -13.94
N MET A 155 7.75 12.43 -13.58
CA MET A 155 8.75 11.68 -14.35
C MET A 155 8.25 11.40 -15.78
N TYR A 156 7.00 10.95 -15.92
CA TYR A 156 6.39 10.73 -17.23
C TYR A 156 6.34 12.00 -18.07
N ARG A 157 5.91 13.13 -17.48
CA ARG A 157 5.88 14.44 -18.15
C ARG A 157 7.27 14.91 -18.60
N LYS A 158 8.30 14.64 -17.81
CA LYS A 158 9.70 15.00 -18.14
C LYS A 158 10.23 14.21 -19.35
N ILE A 159 9.82 12.95 -19.50
CA ILE A 159 10.28 12.06 -20.58
C ILE A 159 9.44 12.25 -21.86
N GLN A 160 8.13 12.45 -21.73
CA GLN A 160 7.20 12.50 -22.86
C GLN A 160 7.07 13.90 -23.45
N ARG A 161 7.52 14.11 -24.69
CA ARG A 161 7.42 15.40 -25.42
C ARG A 161 6.08 15.65 -26.15
N SER A 162 5.10 14.74 -26.04
CA SER A 162 3.84 14.81 -26.81
C SER A 162 2.73 15.54 -26.04
N SER A 163 2.18 16.61 -26.64
CA SER A 163 1.16 17.48 -26.04
C SER A 163 -0.17 16.77 -25.71
N ILE A 164 -0.58 15.79 -26.51
CA ILE A 164 -1.88 15.09 -26.37
C ILE A 164 -1.89 14.17 -25.14
N LYS A 165 -0.78 13.46 -24.87
CA LYS A 165 -0.66 12.60 -23.69
C LYS A 165 -0.50 13.40 -22.39
N ASN A 166 -0.03 14.65 -22.49
CA ASN A 166 -0.01 15.57 -21.36
C ASN A 166 -1.41 15.99 -20.90
N LEU A 167 -2.42 15.99 -21.79
CA LEU A 167 -3.80 16.31 -21.40
C LEU A 167 -4.38 15.27 -20.43
N LEU A 168 -4.05 13.99 -20.61
CA LEU A 168 -4.49 12.89 -19.74
C LEU A 168 -3.82 12.90 -18.36
N LEU A 169 -2.70 13.61 -18.20
CA LEU A 169 -1.98 13.72 -16.93
C LEU A 169 -2.69 14.66 -15.95
N TYR A 170 -3.32 15.74 -16.44
CA TYR A 170 -4.00 16.72 -15.59
C TYR A 170 -5.13 16.13 -14.73
N PRO A 171 -6.08 15.32 -15.26
CA PRO A 171 -7.12 14.73 -14.41
C PRO A 171 -6.54 13.77 -13.38
N LEU A 172 -5.54 12.96 -13.73
CA LEU A 172 -4.92 12.02 -12.79
C LEU A 172 -4.14 12.73 -11.68
N PHE A 173 -3.44 13.81 -12.03
CA PHE A 173 -2.77 14.69 -11.08
C PHE A 173 -3.78 15.35 -10.13
N LEU A 174 -4.90 15.87 -10.66
CA LEU A 174 -5.97 16.46 -9.85
C LEU A 174 -6.58 15.44 -8.90
N ILE A 175 -6.81 14.20 -9.34
CA ILE A 175 -7.34 13.12 -8.48
C ILE A 175 -6.38 12.87 -7.32
N LEU A 176 -5.09 12.70 -7.57
CA LEU A 176 -4.10 12.45 -6.51
C LEU A 176 -3.96 13.64 -5.54
N VAL A 177 -3.91 14.87 -6.05
CA VAL A 177 -3.87 16.08 -5.21
C VAL A 177 -5.14 16.22 -4.38
N SER A 178 -6.31 15.97 -4.99
CA SER A 178 -7.58 16.01 -4.26
C SER A 178 -7.66 14.92 -3.18
N GLY A 179 -7.12 13.73 -3.45
CA GLY A 179 -7.00 12.64 -2.46
C GLY A 179 -6.13 13.03 -1.27
N ILE A 180 -4.97 13.65 -1.51
CA ILE A 180 -4.08 14.14 -0.44
C ILE A 180 -4.78 15.23 0.39
N LEU A 181 -5.41 16.21 -0.28
CA LEU A 181 -6.13 17.29 0.39
C LEU A 181 -7.29 16.75 1.24
N PHE A 182 -8.04 15.79 0.71
CA PHE A 182 -9.11 15.12 1.44
C PHE A 182 -8.58 14.41 2.68
N GLN A 183 -7.48 13.67 2.57
CA GLN A 183 -6.88 12.98 3.72
C GLN A 183 -6.39 13.96 4.79
N LEU A 184 -5.80 15.09 4.40
CA LEU A 184 -5.36 16.12 5.33
C LEU A 184 -6.54 16.78 6.06
N LEU A 185 -7.67 16.96 5.37
CA LEU A 185 -8.90 17.45 6.00
C LEU A 185 -9.45 16.41 6.99
N GLU A 186 -9.48 15.13 6.64
CA GLU A 186 -9.93 14.06 7.54
C GLU A 186 -9.11 14.03 8.83
N ILE A 187 -7.77 14.13 8.73
CA ILE A 187 -6.87 14.18 9.89
C ILE A 187 -7.10 15.43 10.76
N LYS A 188 -7.31 16.59 10.13
CA LYS A 188 -7.44 17.87 10.84
C LYS A 188 -8.81 18.04 11.52
N TRP A 189 -9.86 17.47 10.94
CA TRP A 189 -11.24 17.66 11.37
C TRP A 189 -11.84 16.45 12.11
N GLY A 190 -11.11 15.33 12.19
CA GLY A 190 -11.47 14.20 13.06
C GLY A 190 -12.79 13.53 12.70
N PHE A 191 -13.02 13.29 11.40
CA PHE A 191 -14.12 12.45 10.91
C PHE A 191 -13.66 11.01 10.68
#